data_AF-A0A3Q0SEZ5-F1
#
_entry.id   AF-A0A3Q0SEZ5-F1
#
_cell.length_a   1.000
_cell.length_b   1.000
_cell.length_c   1.000
_cell.angle_alpha   90.00
_cell.angle_beta   90.00
_cell.angle_gamma   90.00
#
_symmetry.space_group_name_H-M   'P 1'
#
loop_
_entity.id
_entity.type
_entity.pdbx_description
1 polymer ?
#
loop_
_entity_poly.entity_id
_entity_poly.type
_entity_poly.pdbx_seq_one_letter_code
_entity_poly.pdbx_strand_id
1 'polypeptide(L)'
;KPDLQHECYLIFVFTSLFSLEGKRKERLFQFLFEMLQTPSMRSCIWWVQSSSGTFQFSSQNKESLAQLWGRRKGNRKTMTYQKMARALRNYSRTGEIHKVKRKLTYRFDEKTLKGCSGKSLWLVLMNSAYNPPPHLCVNFILSAVFTCLH
;
A
#
# COMPACT_ATOMS: atom_id res chain seq x y z
N LYS A 1 10.43 -19.60 30.19
CA LYS A 1 9.16 -18.86 30.05
C LYS A 1 9.55 -17.45 29.61
N PRO A 2 9.40 -17.07 28.33
CA PRO A 2 9.71 -15.71 27.93
C PRO A 2 8.76 -14.76 28.65
N ASP A 3 9.32 -13.70 29.23
CA ASP A 3 8.62 -12.71 30.05
C ASP A 3 7.73 -11.84 29.16
N LEU A 4 6.51 -11.55 29.62
CA LEU A 4 5.48 -10.77 28.92
C LEU A 4 6.01 -9.40 28.48
N GLN A 5 7.01 -8.87 29.18
CA GLN A 5 7.67 -7.61 28.85
C GLN A 5 8.50 -7.66 27.55
N HIS A 6 9.09 -8.80 27.21
CA HIS A 6 9.91 -8.94 26.01
C HIS A 6 9.06 -8.94 24.73
N GLU A 7 7.91 -9.59 24.77
CA GLU A 7 6.92 -9.56 23.67
C GLU A 7 6.35 -8.15 23.44
N CYS A 8 6.00 -7.44 24.53
CA CYS A 8 5.55 -6.05 24.45
C CYS A 8 6.63 -5.11 23.90
N TYR A 9 7.90 -5.33 24.26
CA TYR A 9 9.03 -4.55 23.74
C TYR A 9 9.24 -4.79 22.25
N LEU A 10 9.16 -6.04 21.79
CA LEU A 10 9.29 -6.35 20.37
C LEU A 10 8.11 -5.80 19.55
N ILE A 11 6.87 -5.87 20.05
CA ILE A 11 5.70 -5.24 19.40
C ILE A 11 5.90 -3.70 19.34
N PHE A 12 6.39 -3.09 20.41
CA PHE A 12 6.64 -1.65 20.48
C PHE A 12 7.78 -1.21 19.55
N VAL A 13 8.89 -1.96 19.50
CA VAL A 13 10.02 -1.70 18.60
C VAL A 13 9.60 -1.94 17.15
N PHE A 14 8.78 -2.96 16.86
CA PHE A 14 8.28 -3.23 15.51
C PHE A 14 7.29 -2.16 15.02
N THR A 15 6.33 -1.75 15.86
CA THR A 15 5.42 -0.63 15.56
C THR A 15 6.16 0.70 15.44
N SER A 16 7.23 0.90 16.22
CA SER A 16 8.11 2.06 16.13
C SER A 16 9.00 2.00 14.88
N LEU A 17 9.58 0.86 14.51
CA LEU A 17 10.38 0.69 13.30
C LEU A 17 9.53 0.93 12.04
N PHE A 18 8.29 0.42 12.04
CA PHE A 18 7.34 0.67 10.97
C PHE A 18 6.92 2.16 10.90
N SER A 19 6.91 2.85 12.05
CA SER A 19 6.73 4.31 12.12
C SER A 19 7.99 5.10 11.74
N LEU A 20 9.18 4.49 11.83
CA LEU A 20 10.50 5.10 11.61
C LEU A 20 11.02 4.94 10.18
N GLU A 21 10.53 3.98 9.39
CA GLU A 21 10.85 3.86 7.94
C GLU A 21 10.30 5.03 7.08
N GLY A 22 9.78 6.03 7.77
CA GLY A 22 9.71 7.39 7.33
C GLY A 22 8.28 7.86 7.39
N LYS A 23 8.07 8.94 8.14
CA LYS A 23 6.90 9.83 8.07
C LYS A 23 6.69 10.45 6.67
N ARG A 24 7.09 9.78 5.58
CA ARG A 24 6.70 10.13 4.22
C ARG A 24 5.22 9.83 4.11
N LYS A 25 4.42 10.90 4.27
CA LYS A 25 2.98 10.89 4.05
C LYS A 25 2.67 10.11 2.77
N GLU A 26 1.94 9.00 2.92
CA GLU A 26 1.49 8.17 1.80
C GLU A 26 0.92 9.04 0.68
N ARG A 27 1.34 8.76 -0.56
CA ARG A 27 0.86 9.45 -1.77
C ARG A 27 -0.31 8.69 -2.36
N LEU A 28 -1.21 9.40 -3.05
CA LEU A 28 -2.43 8.81 -3.63
C LEU A 28 -2.13 7.64 -4.57
N PHE A 29 -1.07 7.70 -5.39
CA PHE A 29 -0.79 6.60 -6.32
C PHE A 29 -0.43 5.28 -5.59
N GLN A 30 0.17 5.36 -4.40
CA GLN A 30 0.51 4.20 -3.57
C GLN A 30 -0.77 3.58 -3.00
N PHE A 31 -1.65 4.42 -2.46
CA PHE A 31 -3.00 4.03 -2.05
C PHE A 31 -3.77 3.35 -3.19
N LEU A 32 -3.78 3.94 -4.38
CA LEU A 32 -4.51 3.38 -5.52
C LEU A 32 -3.98 2.01 -5.93
N PHE A 33 -2.66 1.83 -5.92
CA PHE A 33 -2.05 0.53 -6.18
C PHE A 33 -2.48 -0.51 -5.13
N GLU A 34 -2.45 -0.18 -3.84
CA GLU A 34 -2.93 -1.06 -2.77
C GLU A 34 -4.41 -1.46 -2.95
N MET A 35 -5.27 -0.49 -3.28
CA MET A 35 -6.70 -0.76 -3.55
C MET A 35 -6.89 -1.64 -4.78
N LEU A 36 -6.03 -1.52 -5.79
CA LEU A 36 -6.04 -2.39 -6.97
C LEU A 36 -5.63 -3.84 -6.66
N GLN A 37 -4.86 -4.06 -5.60
CA GLN A 37 -4.50 -5.39 -5.11
C GLN A 37 -5.54 -5.98 -4.14
N THR A 38 -6.47 -5.17 -3.65
CA THR A 38 -7.44 -5.57 -2.63
C THR A 38 -8.72 -6.13 -3.28
N PRO A 39 -9.06 -7.42 -3.13
CA PRO A 39 -10.20 -8.02 -3.82
C PRO A 39 -11.55 -7.36 -3.51
N SER A 40 -11.77 -6.92 -2.27
CA SER A 40 -13.01 -6.25 -1.84
C SER A 40 -13.21 -4.88 -2.50
N MET A 41 -12.16 -4.29 -3.08
CA MET A 41 -12.21 -2.98 -3.73
C MET A 41 -12.51 -3.05 -5.23
N ARG A 42 -12.64 -4.25 -5.81
CA ARG A 42 -12.93 -4.45 -7.26
C ARG A 42 -14.19 -3.74 -7.74
N SER A 43 -15.18 -3.55 -6.87
CA SER A 43 -16.41 -2.80 -7.18
C SER A 43 -16.18 -1.29 -7.39
N CYS A 44 -15.04 -0.77 -6.92
CA CYS A 44 -14.67 0.64 -6.95
C CYS A 44 -13.56 0.94 -7.97
N ILE A 45 -12.56 0.06 -8.08
CA ILE A 45 -11.39 0.22 -8.92
C ILE A 45 -10.83 -1.15 -9.32
N TRP A 46 -10.38 -1.31 -10.57
CA TRP A 46 -9.81 -2.57 -11.04
C TRP A 46 -8.76 -2.36 -12.14
N TRP A 47 -7.88 -3.35 -12.28
CA TRP A 47 -6.98 -3.45 -13.41
C TRP A 47 -7.78 -3.76 -14.67
N VAL A 48 -7.61 -2.93 -15.70
CA VAL A 48 -8.06 -3.24 -17.06
C VAL A 48 -7.03 -4.16 -17.73
N GLN A 49 -5.76 -3.84 -17.53
CA GLN A 49 -4.62 -4.64 -17.97
C GLN A 49 -3.47 -4.40 -16.99
N SER A 50 -3.23 -5.37 -16.11
CA SER A 50 -2.22 -5.25 -15.05
C SER A 50 -0.79 -5.16 -15.58
N SER A 51 -0.47 -5.90 -16.66
CA SER A 51 0.86 -5.90 -17.29
C SER A 51 1.28 -4.52 -17.82
N SER A 52 0.35 -3.73 -18.33
CA SER A 52 0.59 -2.36 -18.79
C SER A 52 0.32 -1.30 -17.72
N GLY A 53 -0.07 -1.71 -16.50
CA GLY A 53 -0.44 -0.79 -15.42
C GLY A 53 -1.73 -0.01 -15.67
N THR A 54 -2.59 -0.47 -16.58
CA THR A 54 -3.83 0.24 -16.94
C THR A 54 -4.97 -0.15 -16.01
N PHE A 55 -5.62 0.84 -15.40
CA PHE A 55 -6.70 0.64 -14.45
C PHE A 55 -7.87 1.60 -14.70
N GLN A 56 -9.03 1.27 -14.13
CA GLN A 56 -10.25 2.05 -14.28
C GLN A 56 -11.02 2.16 -12.96
N PHE A 57 -11.62 3.32 -12.73
CA PHE A 57 -12.56 3.54 -11.64
C PHE A 57 -13.99 3.20 -12.05
N SER A 58 -14.79 2.70 -11.11
CA SER A 58 -16.23 2.49 -11.25
C SER A 58 -16.96 3.81 -11.50
N SER A 59 -17.91 3.81 -12.44
CA SER A 59 -18.75 5.01 -12.64
C SER A 59 -19.66 5.27 -11.44
N GLN A 60 -20.10 4.22 -10.74
CA GLN A 60 -21.01 4.29 -9.59
C GLN A 60 -20.25 4.47 -8.27
N ASN A 61 -19.19 3.70 -8.05
CA ASN A 61 -18.57 3.57 -6.72
C ASN A 61 -17.25 4.36 -6.53
N LYS A 62 -16.83 5.17 -7.51
CA LYS A 62 -15.62 6.00 -7.40
C LYS A 62 -15.61 6.96 -6.20
N GLU A 63 -16.79 7.42 -5.75
CA GLU A 63 -16.88 8.30 -4.58
C GLU A 63 -16.54 7.57 -3.29
N SER A 64 -16.92 6.30 -3.14
CA SER A 64 -16.60 5.48 -1.96
C SER A 64 -15.09 5.32 -1.80
N LEU A 65 -14.37 5.09 -2.89
CA LEU A 65 -12.90 5.05 -2.91
C LEU A 65 -12.29 6.42 -2.55
N ALA A 66 -12.88 7.51 -3.04
CA ALA A 66 -12.41 8.86 -2.73
C ALA A 66 -12.59 9.20 -1.25
N GLN A 67 -13.72 8.85 -0.67
CA GLN A 67 -13.98 9.01 0.76
C GLN A 67 -13.02 8.15 1.60
N LEU A 68 -12.75 6.91 1.17
CA LEU A 68 -11.78 6.03 1.83
C LEU A 68 -10.38 6.67 1.86
N TRP A 69 -9.95 7.26 0.74
CA TRP A 69 -8.71 8.04 0.71
C TRP A 69 -8.74 9.24 1.65
N GLY A 70 -9.86 9.95 1.72
CA GLY A 70 -10.04 11.06 2.67
C GLY A 70 -9.89 10.62 4.13
N ARG A 71 -10.51 9.48 4.50
CA ARG A 71 -10.41 8.87 5.83
C ARG A 71 -8.98 8.44 6.14
N ARG A 72 -8.31 7.73 5.21
CA ARG A 72 -6.90 7.32 5.31
C ARG A 72 -5.97 8.50 5.64
N LYS A 73 -6.24 9.67 5.07
CA LYS A 73 -5.44 10.89 5.27
C LYS A 73 -5.88 11.76 6.44
N GLY A 74 -6.97 11.42 7.14
CA GLY A 74 -7.53 12.25 8.20
C GLY A 74 -7.99 13.62 7.69
N ASN A 75 -8.49 13.70 6.46
CA ASN A 75 -8.91 14.98 5.88
C ASN A 75 -10.10 15.56 6.66
N ARG A 76 -9.97 16.83 7.10
CA ARG A 76 -11.07 17.57 7.74
C ARG A 76 -12.31 17.75 6.84
N LYS A 77 -12.08 17.86 5.52
CA LYS A 77 -13.14 18.00 4.51
C LYS A 77 -13.26 16.73 3.68
N THR A 78 -14.49 16.40 3.28
CA THR A 78 -14.76 15.23 2.44
C THR A 78 -13.94 15.27 1.16
N MET A 79 -13.22 14.18 0.92
CA MET A 79 -12.54 13.90 -0.33
C MET A 79 -13.56 13.35 -1.33
N THR A 80 -13.66 14.00 -2.49
CA THR A 80 -14.52 13.59 -3.61
C THR A 80 -13.68 13.09 -4.76
N TYR A 81 -14.28 12.31 -5.67
CA TYR A 81 -13.57 11.87 -6.86
C TYR A 81 -13.06 13.04 -7.71
N GLN A 82 -13.80 14.16 -7.78
CA GLN A 82 -13.36 15.36 -8.49
C GLN A 82 -12.02 15.92 -7.96
N LYS A 83 -11.87 15.99 -6.63
CA LYS A 83 -10.62 16.42 -5.98
C LYS A 83 -9.51 15.40 -6.19
N MET A 84 -9.82 14.12 -6.07
CA MET A 84 -8.86 13.05 -6.38
C MET A 84 -8.39 13.10 -7.83
N ALA A 85 -9.30 13.31 -8.78
CA ALA A 85 -9.00 13.44 -10.20
C ALA A 85 -8.14 14.66 -10.50
N ARG A 86 -8.23 15.73 -9.70
CA ARG A 86 -7.28 16.86 -9.78
C ARG A 86 -5.86 16.41 -9.44
N ALA A 87 -5.68 15.60 -8.40
CA ALA A 87 -4.36 15.05 -8.07
C ALA A 87 -3.83 14.10 -9.16
N LEU A 88 -4.69 13.27 -9.75
CA LEU A 88 -4.31 12.40 -10.87
C LEU A 88 -3.82 13.18 -12.09
N ARG A 89 -4.42 14.34 -12.40
CA ARG A 89 -3.93 15.22 -13.47
C ARG A 89 -2.52 15.75 -13.17
N ASN A 90 -2.23 16.07 -11.91
CA ASN A 90 -0.88 16.48 -11.51
C ASN A 90 0.13 15.35 -11.70
N TYR A 91 -0.27 14.08 -11.47
CA TYR A 91 0.60 12.92 -11.72
C TYR A 91 0.92 12.69 -13.18
N SER A 92 0.10 13.16 -14.11
CA SER A 92 0.47 13.13 -15.53
C SER A 92 1.62 14.08 -15.86
N ARG A 93 1.86 15.10 -15.02
CA ARG A 93 3.01 16.01 -15.15
C ARG A 93 4.25 15.47 -14.47
N THR A 94 4.10 14.81 -13.33
CA THR A 94 5.22 14.25 -12.56
C THR A 94 5.61 12.83 -13.00
N GLY A 95 4.78 12.19 -13.81
CA GLY A 95 5.08 10.95 -14.52
C GLY A 95 4.64 9.67 -13.81
N GLU A 96 4.02 9.71 -12.63
CA GLU A 96 3.62 8.46 -11.95
C GLU A 96 2.37 7.81 -12.55
N ILE A 97 1.41 8.63 -12.99
CA ILE A 97 0.13 8.17 -13.56
C ILE A 97 -0.28 9.04 -14.74
N HIS A 98 -0.55 8.41 -15.87
CA HIS A 98 -0.98 9.04 -17.11
C HIS A 98 -2.49 8.86 -17.34
N LYS A 99 -3.15 9.90 -17.84
CA LYS A 99 -4.55 9.80 -18.28
C LYS A 99 -4.62 9.05 -19.61
N VAL A 100 -5.47 8.02 -19.67
CA VAL A 100 -5.80 7.33 -20.93
C VAL A 100 -7.02 8.00 -21.57
N LYS A 101 -7.11 8.07 -22.91
CA LYS A 101 -8.28 8.61 -23.64
C LYS A 101 -9.49 7.65 -23.60
N ARG A 102 -9.89 7.27 -22.38
CA ARG A 102 -11.04 6.42 -22.03
C ARG A 102 -11.64 6.88 -20.70
N LYS A 103 -12.95 6.73 -20.55
CA LYS A 103 -13.70 7.20 -19.37
C LYS A 103 -13.14 6.58 -18.08
N LEU A 104 -12.76 7.43 -17.12
CA LEU A 104 -12.26 7.03 -15.79
C LEU A 104 -11.04 6.07 -15.82
N THR A 105 -10.31 6.05 -16.92
CA THR A 105 -9.17 5.13 -17.11
C THR A 105 -7.84 5.89 -17.04
N TYR A 106 -6.89 5.27 -16.36
CA TYR A 106 -5.55 5.80 -16.11
C TYR A 106 -4.54 4.66 -16.23
N ARG A 107 -3.26 5.02 -16.34
CA ARG A 107 -2.17 4.06 -16.46
C ARG A 107 -1.00 4.47 -15.59
N PHE A 108 -0.50 3.56 -14.77
CA PHE A 108 0.76 3.77 -14.06
C PHE A 108 1.92 3.83 -15.04
N ASP A 109 2.92 4.66 -14.73
CA ASP A 109 4.22 4.52 -15.38
C ASP A 109 4.93 3.24 -14.95
N GLU A 110 5.69 2.65 -15.85
CA GLU A 110 6.35 1.36 -15.64
C GLU A 110 7.30 1.39 -14.43
N LYS A 111 8.08 2.47 -14.26
CA LYS A 111 9.01 2.62 -13.12
C LYS A 111 8.25 2.72 -11.81
N THR A 112 7.14 3.45 -11.82
CA THR A 112 6.26 3.60 -10.65
C THR A 112 5.61 2.27 -10.28
N LEU A 113 5.11 1.51 -11.26
CA LEU A 113 4.45 0.22 -11.05
C LEU A 113 5.41 -0.81 -10.45
N LYS A 114 6.64 -0.90 -10.99
CA LYS A 114 7.71 -1.75 -10.45
C LYS A 114 8.05 -1.36 -9.01
N GLY A 115 8.19 -0.06 -8.74
CA GLY A 115 8.49 0.46 -7.39
C GLY A 115 7.39 0.18 -6.36
N CYS A 116 6.11 0.17 -6.77
CA CYS A 116 5.00 -0.18 -5.88
C CYS A 116 4.91 -1.68 -5.62
N SER A 117 5.16 -2.50 -6.65
CA SER A 117 5.12 -3.96 -6.56
C SER A 117 6.22 -4.51 -5.64
N GLY A 118 7.43 -3.93 -5.68
CA GLY A 118 8.52 -4.31 -4.79
C GLY A 118 8.22 -4.06 -3.31
N LYS A 119 7.50 -2.98 -3.01
CA LYS A 119 7.05 -2.67 -1.63
C LYS A 119 5.97 -3.60 -1.13
N SER A 120 4.99 -3.95 -1.99
CA SER A 120 3.96 -4.92 -1.62
C SER A 120 4.54 -6.31 -1.35
N LEU A 121 5.56 -6.73 -2.11
CA LEU A 121 6.21 -8.02 -1.89
C LEU A 121 6.90 -8.05 -0.52
N TRP A 122 7.61 -6.99 -0.14
CA TRP A 122 8.26 -6.88 1.17
C TRP A 122 7.24 -6.89 2.33
N LEU A 123 6.11 -6.18 2.19
CA LEU A 123 5.00 -6.20 3.15
C LEU A 123 4.34 -7.58 3.29
N VAL A 124 4.19 -8.33 2.20
CA VAL A 124 3.65 -9.71 2.23
C VAL A 124 4.66 -10.67 2.86
N LEU A 125 5.94 -10.55 2.52
CA LEU A 125 7.00 -11.36 3.13
C LEU A 125 7.11 -11.09 4.64
N MET A 126 7.00 -9.84 5.07
CA MET A 126 6.95 -9.50 6.50
C MET A 126 5.70 -10.05 7.18
N ASN A 127 4.50 -9.88 6.62
CA ASN A 127 3.28 -10.41 7.23
C ASN A 127 3.27 -11.96 7.28
N SER A 128 3.88 -12.62 6.30
CA SER A 128 4.02 -14.08 6.28
C SER A 128 5.13 -14.59 7.21
N ALA A 129 6.19 -13.80 7.43
CA ALA A 129 7.25 -14.12 8.39
C ALA A 129 6.84 -13.85 9.86
N TYR A 130 5.87 -12.97 10.09
CA TYR A 130 5.40 -12.56 11.43
C TYR A 130 4.08 -13.21 11.89
N ASN A 131 3.50 -14.14 11.11
CA ASN A 131 2.43 -15.02 11.60
C ASN A 131 2.77 -16.50 11.36
N PRO A 132 3.86 -17.03 11.96
CA PRO A 132 4.13 -18.46 11.91
C PRO A 132 3.11 -19.20 12.79
N PRO A 133 2.73 -20.44 12.45
CA PRO A 133 1.95 -21.27 13.36
C PRO A 133 2.73 -21.41 14.68
N PRO A 134 2.04 -21.43 15.84
CA PRO A 134 2.62 -21.15 17.16
C PRO A 134 3.74 -22.12 17.61
N HIS A 135 4.05 -23.15 16.84
CA HIS A 135 5.08 -24.14 17.13
C HIS A 135 6.46 -23.83 16.50
N LEU A 136 6.59 -22.82 15.63
CA LEU A 136 7.86 -22.54 14.90
C LEU A 136 8.58 -21.23 15.30
N CYS A 137 8.07 -20.46 16.26
CA CYS A 137 8.62 -19.14 16.62
C CYS A 137 10.05 -19.15 17.19
N VAL A 138 10.56 -20.27 17.70
CA VAL A 138 11.80 -20.25 18.50
C VAL A 138 13.08 -20.28 17.64
N ASN A 139 13.05 -20.85 16.45
CA ASN A 139 14.27 -21.07 15.65
C ASN A 139 14.56 -19.97 14.61
N PHE A 140 13.56 -19.17 14.21
CA PHE A 140 13.75 -18.17 13.15
C PHE A 140 14.38 -16.86 13.65
N ILE A 141 14.09 -16.47 14.90
CA ILE A 141 14.64 -15.24 15.50
C ILE A 141 16.15 -15.40 15.78
N LEU A 142 16.62 -16.61 16.13
CA LEU A 142 18.04 -16.89 16.34
C LEU A 142 18.85 -16.91 15.03
N SER A 143 18.26 -17.35 13.91
CA SER A 143 18.94 -17.37 12.61
C SER A 143 19.17 -15.96 12.05
N ALA A 144 18.20 -15.05 12.18
CA ALA A 144 18.33 -13.70 11.64
C ALA A 144 19.35 -12.84 12.41
N VAL A 145 19.54 -13.09 13.70
CA VAL A 145 20.56 -12.40 14.51
C VAL A 145 21.96 -12.92 14.22
N PHE A 146 22.12 -14.21 13.88
CA PHE A 146 23.45 -14.80 13.66
C PHE A 146 24.06 -14.46 12.28
N THR A 147 23.24 -14.21 11.25
CA THR A 147 23.74 -13.81 9.92
C THR A 147 24.13 -12.33 9.82
N CYS A 148 23.69 -11.50 10.77
CA CYS A 148 24.08 -10.08 10.82
C CYS A 148 25.33 -9.79 11.68
N LEU A 149 25.95 -10.81 12.27
CA LEU A 149 27.15 -10.66 13.09
C LEU A 149 28.41 -11.33 12.49
N HIS A 150 28.42 -11.63 11.19
CA HIS A 150 29.63 -11.97 10.45
C HIS A 150 29.70 -11.22 9.12
#